data_AF-A0AAV7ZRV9-F1
#
_entry.id   AF-A0AAV7ZRV9-F1
#
_cell.length_a   1.000
_cell.length_b   1.000
_cell.length_c   1.000
_cell.angle_alpha   90.00
_cell.angle_beta   90.00
_cell.angle_gamma   90.00
#
_symmetry.space_group_name_H-M   'P 1'
#
loop_
_entity.id
_entity.type
_entity.pdbx_description
1 polymer ?
#
loop_
_entity_poly.entity_id
_entity_poly.type
_entity_poly.pdbx_seq_one_letter_code
_entity_poly.pdbx_strand_id
1 'polypeptide(L)'
;MHSFYEINNSNEIFSMGTETNNWAMNESELIILHFPIIAKFITESLLEQKNSVFVHCSAGVSRSATAIISYLMKKEEISYEKAEQMVSSKRRQIAPNVAFVEQLKLWEQLNYRLEGDSEKHLSFKRLQILHKAFRSITPYLDQISSGSILFKIASIIITEASKDEKLISSEQKEKLLGLIEQQDHQFQKVLQKCLESNYFPSFTSIDYKKNKFYSNFIKILAEY
;
A
#
# COMPACT_ATOMS: atom_id res chain seq x y z
N MET A 1 -32.47 -5.50 -20.00
CA MET A 1 -31.90 -4.38 -19.21
C MET A 1 -30.50 -4.82 -18.84
N HIS A 2 -29.46 -4.15 -19.35
CA HIS A 2 -28.06 -4.48 -19.08
C HIS A 2 -27.47 -3.39 -18.21
N SER A 3 -26.90 -3.74 -17.07
CA SER A 3 -26.27 -2.80 -16.16
C SER A 3 -24.85 -2.52 -16.62
N PHE A 4 -24.65 -1.38 -17.27
CA PHE A 4 -23.34 -0.84 -17.60
C PHE A 4 -22.88 0.08 -16.47
N TYR A 5 -21.62 -0.03 -16.06
CA TYR A 5 -20.96 0.96 -15.21
C TYR A 5 -19.97 1.73 -16.08
N GLU A 6 -19.74 3.01 -15.75
CA GLU A 6 -18.83 3.89 -16.48
C GLU A 6 -18.14 4.82 -15.47
N ILE A 7 -16.82 4.93 -15.55
CA ILE A 7 -15.96 5.84 -14.79
C ILE A 7 -15.35 6.79 -15.84
N ASN A 8 -16.20 7.69 -16.33
CA ASN A 8 -15.76 8.76 -17.20
C ASN A 8 -15.31 9.96 -16.36
N ASN A 9 -14.26 10.65 -16.79
CA ASN A 9 -13.91 11.92 -16.19
C ASN A 9 -14.95 12.96 -16.65
N SER A 10 -15.48 13.73 -15.70
CA SER A 10 -16.46 14.82 -15.84
C SER A 10 -17.97 14.45 -15.86
N ASN A 11 -18.64 15.03 -14.86
CA ASN A 11 -20.04 15.48 -14.76
C ASN A 11 -21.22 14.54 -15.10
N GLU A 12 -21.81 14.03 -14.01
CA GLU A 12 -23.21 13.62 -13.78
C GLU A 12 -23.81 12.43 -14.56
N ILE A 13 -24.25 11.40 -13.80
CA ILE A 13 -25.59 10.77 -13.83
C ILE A 13 -25.71 9.77 -12.64
N PHE A 14 -26.91 9.65 -12.07
CA PHE A 14 -27.29 8.66 -11.03
C PHE A 14 -28.11 7.52 -11.66
N SER A 15 -28.08 6.25 -11.22
CA SER A 15 -27.36 5.57 -10.11
C SER A 15 -26.93 4.16 -10.61
N MET A 16 -26.51 3.13 -9.86
CA MET A 16 -26.76 2.64 -8.49
C MET A 16 -25.45 2.02 -7.96
N GLY A 17 -24.90 2.51 -6.85
CA GLY A 17 -23.66 1.99 -6.26
C GLY A 17 -22.40 2.19 -7.10
N THR A 18 -21.99 3.44 -7.34
CA THR A 18 -20.70 3.75 -7.95
C THR A 18 -19.60 3.95 -6.89
N GLU A 19 -18.56 3.11 -6.91
CA GLU A 19 -17.33 3.35 -6.15
C GLU A 19 -16.24 3.89 -7.10
N THR A 20 -15.80 5.13 -6.89
CA THR A 20 -14.74 5.76 -7.70
C THR A 20 -13.49 5.99 -6.85
N ASN A 21 -12.38 5.37 -7.25
CA ASN A 21 -11.10 5.46 -6.55
C ASN A 21 -10.04 6.12 -7.44
N ASN A 22 -9.52 7.27 -7.01
CA ASN A 22 -8.51 8.04 -7.74
C ASN A 22 -7.08 7.52 -7.49
N TRP A 23 -6.80 6.27 -7.86
CA TRP A 23 -5.45 5.71 -7.78
C TRP A 23 -4.52 6.36 -8.80
N ALA A 24 -3.41 6.92 -8.33
CA ALA A 24 -2.33 7.38 -9.20
C ALA A 24 -1.76 6.21 -10.03
N MET A 25 -1.26 6.51 -11.23
CA MET A 25 -0.58 5.50 -12.08
C MET A 25 0.91 5.33 -11.77
N ASN A 26 1.41 6.05 -10.76
CA ASN A 26 2.81 6.04 -10.38
C ASN A 26 3.16 4.86 -9.46
N GLU A 27 4.44 4.57 -9.37
CA GLU A 27 4.98 3.45 -8.58
C GLU A 27 4.80 3.67 -7.07
N SER A 28 4.51 4.89 -6.62
CA SER A 28 4.32 5.21 -5.20
C SER A 28 2.97 4.79 -4.62
N GLU A 29 1.98 4.41 -5.43
CA GLU A 29 0.64 4.09 -4.94
C GLU A 29 0.53 2.63 -4.45
N LEU A 30 0.11 2.45 -3.19
CA LEU A 30 -0.17 1.14 -2.59
C LEU A 30 -1.57 0.62 -2.97
N ILE A 31 -1.79 0.32 -4.26
CA ILE A 31 -3.05 -0.26 -4.76
C ILE A 31 -3.47 -1.55 -4.02
N ILE A 32 -2.50 -2.30 -3.45
CA ILE A 32 -2.76 -3.48 -2.61
C ILE A 32 -3.72 -3.19 -1.43
N LEU A 33 -3.73 -1.95 -0.91
CA LEU A 33 -4.66 -1.52 0.15
C LEU A 33 -6.14 -1.66 -0.26
N HIS A 34 -6.42 -1.58 -1.56
CA HIS A 34 -7.77 -1.65 -2.10
C HIS A 34 -8.18 -3.07 -2.51
N PHE A 35 -7.27 -4.04 -2.58
CA PHE A 35 -7.61 -5.41 -3.01
C PHE A 35 -8.73 -6.07 -2.17
N PRO A 36 -8.80 -5.92 -0.83
CA PRO A 36 -9.95 -6.42 -0.05
C PRO A 36 -11.26 -5.70 -0.40
N ILE A 37 -11.21 -4.40 -0.65
CA ILE A 37 -12.39 -3.56 -0.98
C ILE A 37 -12.93 -3.94 -2.36
N ILE A 38 -12.04 -4.03 -3.36
CA ILE A 38 -12.34 -4.50 -4.72
C ILE A 38 -12.95 -5.91 -4.67
N ALA A 39 -12.36 -6.82 -3.90
CA ALA A 39 -12.85 -8.19 -3.81
C ALA A 39 -14.23 -8.26 -3.13
N LYS A 40 -14.47 -7.46 -2.09
CA LYS A 40 -15.77 -7.31 -1.44
C LYS A 40 -16.81 -6.77 -2.43
N PHE A 41 -16.55 -5.60 -3.02
CA PHE A 41 -17.45 -4.93 -3.97
C PHE A 41 -17.86 -5.85 -5.13
N ILE A 42 -16.89 -6.43 -5.84
CA ILE A 42 -17.18 -7.31 -6.98
C ILE A 42 -17.95 -8.57 -6.54
N THR A 43 -17.65 -9.13 -5.35
CA THR A 43 -18.40 -10.28 -4.84
C THR A 43 -19.84 -9.90 -4.51
N GLU A 44 -20.06 -8.84 -3.72
CA GLU A 44 -21.38 -8.40 -3.29
C GLU A 44 -22.26 -8.01 -4.49
N SER A 45 -21.74 -7.21 -5.43
CA SER A 45 -22.47 -6.83 -6.64
C SER A 45 -22.85 -8.01 -7.55
N LEU A 46 -22.12 -9.13 -7.51
CA LEU A 46 -22.41 -10.34 -8.30
C LEU A 46 -23.31 -11.36 -7.58
N LEU A 47 -23.63 -11.16 -6.30
CA LEU A 47 -24.62 -11.99 -5.58
C LEU A 47 -26.07 -11.64 -5.98
N GLU A 48 -26.31 -10.41 -6.41
CA GLU A 48 -27.61 -9.97 -6.92
C GLU A 48 -27.93 -10.60 -8.29
N GLN A 49 -29.12 -11.22 -8.40
CA GLN A 49 -29.50 -11.93 -9.63
C GLN A 49 -29.53 -10.98 -10.84
N LYS A 50 -28.82 -11.36 -11.91
CA LYS A 50 -28.71 -10.65 -13.20
C LYS A 50 -27.86 -9.36 -13.18
N ASN A 51 -27.11 -9.09 -12.11
CA ASN A 51 -26.14 -8.00 -12.12
C ASN A 51 -24.86 -8.34 -12.91
N SER A 52 -24.19 -7.29 -13.37
CA SER A 52 -22.91 -7.34 -14.07
C SER A 52 -22.03 -6.18 -13.60
N VAL A 53 -20.79 -6.47 -13.19
CA VAL A 53 -19.82 -5.44 -12.79
C VAL A 53 -18.90 -5.12 -13.96
N PHE A 54 -18.77 -3.85 -14.30
CA PHE A 54 -17.77 -3.37 -15.27
C PHE A 54 -16.67 -2.61 -14.54
N VAL A 55 -15.44 -3.12 -14.63
CA VAL A 55 -14.25 -2.53 -14.01
C VAL A 55 -13.34 -2.01 -15.12
N HIS A 56 -13.03 -0.71 -15.09
CA HIS A 56 -12.08 -0.13 -16.02
C HIS A 56 -11.21 0.95 -15.40
N CYS A 57 -10.33 1.50 -16.22
CA CYS A 57 -9.54 2.70 -15.96
C CYS A 57 -9.36 3.43 -17.30
N SER A 58 -8.63 4.54 -17.32
CA SER A 58 -8.44 5.38 -18.51
C SER A 58 -8.08 4.61 -19.81
N ALA A 59 -7.16 3.63 -19.75
CA ALA A 59 -6.76 2.84 -20.93
C ALA A 59 -7.27 1.38 -20.91
N GLY A 60 -7.80 0.89 -19.79
CA GLY A 60 -8.13 -0.53 -19.62
C GLY A 60 -6.92 -1.48 -19.72
N VAL A 61 -5.71 -1.01 -19.39
CA VAL A 61 -4.43 -1.74 -19.53
C VAL A 61 -3.85 -2.16 -18.17
N SER A 62 -3.75 -1.23 -17.21
CA SER A 62 -2.96 -1.42 -15.98
C SER A 62 -3.81 -1.48 -14.70
N ARG A 63 -4.36 -0.33 -14.22
CA ARG A 63 -5.15 -0.28 -12.96
C ARG A 63 -6.33 -1.25 -12.92
N SER A 64 -7.15 -1.30 -13.97
CA SER A 64 -8.31 -2.19 -14.02
C SER A 64 -7.95 -3.67 -14.19
N ALA A 65 -6.89 -3.96 -14.95
CA ALA A 65 -6.34 -5.30 -15.04
C ALA A 65 -5.87 -5.77 -13.66
N THR A 66 -5.13 -4.92 -12.94
CA THR A 66 -4.66 -5.18 -11.57
C THR A 66 -5.84 -5.47 -10.62
N ALA A 67 -6.91 -4.67 -10.68
CA ALA A 67 -8.11 -4.89 -9.88
C ALA A 67 -8.75 -6.27 -10.17
N ILE A 68 -9.00 -6.60 -11.45
CA ILE A 68 -9.58 -7.89 -11.84
C ILE A 68 -8.66 -9.08 -11.49
N ILE A 69 -7.33 -8.95 -11.69
CA ILE A 69 -6.37 -9.99 -11.31
C ILE A 69 -6.41 -10.21 -9.79
N SER A 70 -6.34 -9.14 -8.98
CA SER A 70 -6.41 -9.24 -7.50
C SER A 70 -7.70 -9.92 -7.00
N TYR A 71 -8.82 -9.67 -7.68
CA TYR A 71 -10.11 -10.31 -7.40
C TYR A 71 -10.08 -11.80 -7.74
N LEU A 72 -9.60 -12.20 -8.94
CA LEU A 72 -9.52 -13.60 -9.33
C LEU A 72 -8.56 -14.39 -8.44
N MET A 73 -7.39 -13.81 -8.11
CA MET A 73 -6.45 -14.36 -7.13
C MET A 73 -7.15 -14.60 -5.78
N LYS A 74 -7.91 -13.61 -5.28
CA LYS A 74 -8.61 -13.74 -4.00
C LYS A 74 -9.75 -14.75 -4.02
N LYS A 75 -10.53 -14.79 -5.10
CA LYS A 75 -11.75 -15.59 -5.24
C LYS A 75 -11.45 -17.08 -5.43
N GLU A 76 -10.50 -17.38 -6.30
CA GLU A 76 -10.17 -18.75 -6.71
C GLU A 76 -8.92 -19.28 -5.97
N GLU A 77 -8.33 -18.47 -5.07
CA GLU A 77 -7.09 -18.70 -4.32
C GLU A 77 -5.89 -19.12 -5.20
N ILE A 78 -5.80 -18.53 -6.39
CA ILE A 78 -4.78 -18.82 -7.42
C ILE A 78 -3.63 -17.80 -7.47
N SER A 79 -2.45 -18.26 -7.92
CA SER A 79 -1.27 -17.41 -8.08
C SER A 79 -1.49 -16.26 -9.06
N TYR A 80 -0.63 -15.23 -8.93
CA TYR A 80 -0.61 -14.09 -9.85
C TYR A 80 -0.55 -14.52 -11.32
N GLU A 81 0.34 -15.45 -11.68
CA GLU A 81 0.56 -15.89 -13.07
C GLU A 81 -0.68 -16.55 -13.65
N LYS A 82 -1.37 -17.38 -12.87
CA LYS A 82 -2.60 -18.06 -13.30
C LYS A 82 -3.75 -17.07 -13.48
N ALA A 83 -3.87 -16.10 -12.57
CA ALA A 83 -4.89 -15.05 -12.67
C ALA A 83 -4.60 -14.08 -13.84
N GLU A 84 -3.34 -13.69 -14.06
CA GLU A 84 -2.91 -12.91 -15.23
C GLU A 84 -3.30 -13.64 -16.51
N GLN A 85 -2.91 -14.92 -16.64
CA GLN A 85 -3.18 -15.73 -17.83
C GLN A 85 -4.68 -15.83 -18.14
N MET A 86 -5.52 -15.96 -17.10
CA MET A 86 -6.98 -15.95 -17.26
C MET A 86 -7.48 -14.62 -17.84
N VAL A 87 -6.98 -13.47 -17.38
CA VAL A 87 -7.40 -12.15 -17.88
C VAL A 87 -6.80 -11.86 -19.27
N SER A 88 -5.52 -12.16 -19.50
CA SER A 88 -4.86 -11.92 -20.80
C SER A 88 -5.44 -12.80 -21.91
N SER A 89 -5.95 -14.00 -21.58
CA SER A 89 -6.71 -14.84 -22.53
C SER A 89 -8.00 -14.17 -23.04
N LYS A 90 -8.60 -13.26 -22.26
CA LYS A 90 -9.82 -12.50 -22.62
C LYS A 90 -9.51 -11.11 -23.14
N ARG A 91 -8.42 -10.48 -22.69
CA ARG A 91 -7.97 -9.14 -23.11
C ARG A 91 -6.44 -9.10 -23.21
N ARG A 92 -5.92 -9.41 -24.41
CA ARG A 92 -4.46 -9.44 -24.70
C ARG A 92 -3.71 -8.11 -24.48
N GLN A 93 -4.43 -7.01 -24.32
CA GLN A 93 -3.87 -5.66 -24.13
C GLN A 93 -3.60 -5.33 -22.65
N ILE A 94 -3.81 -6.24 -21.70
CA ILE A 94 -3.45 -5.96 -20.30
C ILE A 94 -1.92 -5.89 -20.15
N ALA A 95 -1.49 -4.93 -19.35
CA ALA A 95 -0.12 -4.76 -18.91
C ALA A 95 -0.15 -3.96 -17.59
N PRO A 96 -0.40 -4.60 -16.44
CA PRO A 96 -0.11 -4.01 -15.14
C PRO A 96 1.33 -3.46 -15.11
N ASN A 97 1.54 -2.30 -14.48
CA ASN A 97 2.91 -1.79 -14.34
C ASN A 97 3.70 -2.67 -13.35
N VAL A 98 5.04 -2.59 -13.37
CA VAL A 98 5.90 -3.47 -12.56
C VAL A 98 5.58 -3.35 -11.06
N ALA A 99 5.34 -2.14 -10.56
CA ALA A 99 4.96 -1.92 -9.15
C ALA A 99 3.63 -2.59 -8.76
N PHE A 100 2.64 -2.64 -9.67
CA PHE A 100 1.38 -3.35 -9.46
C PHE A 100 1.53 -4.86 -9.56
N VAL A 101 2.40 -5.37 -10.45
CA VAL A 101 2.76 -6.80 -10.50
C VAL A 101 3.38 -7.27 -9.19
N GLU A 102 4.34 -6.51 -8.65
CA GLU A 102 4.95 -6.84 -7.35
C GLU A 102 3.94 -6.77 -6.20
N GLN A 103 3.00 -5.81 -6.22
CA GLN A 103 1.90 -5.75 -5.26
C GLN A 103 0.90 -6.93 -5.38
N LEU A 104 0.66 -7.46 -6.60
CA LEU A 104 -0.14 -8.68 -6.78
C LEU A 104 0.60 -9.92 -6.24
N LYS A 105 1.91 -10.04 -6.47
CA LYS A 105 2.71 -11.12 -5.85
C LYS A 105 2.76 -11.00 -4.33
N LEU A 106 2.80 -9.79 -3.78
CA LEU A 106 2.70 -9.57 -2.34
C LEU A 106 1.34 -10.02 -1.79
N TRP A 107 0.25 -9.75 -2.52
CA TRP A 107 -1.09 -10.19 -2.17
C TRP A 107 -1.20 -11.72 -2.05
N GLU A 108 -0.58 -12.45 -2.97
CA GLU A 108 -0.42 -13.92 -2.88
C GLU A 108 0.43 -14.32 -1.67
N GLN A 109 1.58 -13.66 -1.44
CA GLN A 109 2.45 -13.96 -0.30
C GLN A 109 1.79 -13.70 1.07
N LEU A 110 0.78 -12.83 1.13
CA LEU A 110 -0.06 -12.55 2.28
C LEU A 110 -1.34 -13.42 2.33
N ASN A 111 -1.41 -14.51 1.54
CA ASN A 111 -2.56 -15.42 1.46
C ASN A 111 -3.88 -14.69 1.16
N TYR A 112 -3.81 -13.65 0.33
CA TYR A 112 -4.93 -12.81 -0.09
C TYR A 112 -5.68 -12.18 1.10
N ARG A 113 -4.95 -11.71 2.12
CA ARG A 113 -5.46 -10.93 3.27
C ARG A 113 -4.42 -9.85 3.63
N LEU A 114 -4.86 -8.68 4.09
CA LEU A 114 -3.92 -7.65 4.59
C LEU A 114 -3.71 -7.78 6.11
N GLU A 115 -4.66 -8.41 6.78
CA GLU A 115 -4.65 -8.66 8.22
C GLU A 115 -4.04 -10.03 8.54
N GLY A 116 -3.12 -10.04 9.50
CA GLY A 116 -2.47 -11.24 9.98
C GLY A 116 -1.26 -10.92 10.84
N ASP A 117 -0.70 -11.97 11.45
CA ASP A 117 0.38 -11.88 12.44
C ASP A 117 1.68 -12.59 12.03
N SER A 118 1.69 -13.26 10.87
CA SER A 118 2.94 -13.80 10.32
C SER A 118 3.92 -12.66 10.02
N GLU A 119 5.23 -12.93 10.02
CA GLU A 119 6.25 -11.90 9.78
C GLU A 119 6.09 -11.15 8.43
N LYS A 120 5.50 -11.78 7.40
CA LYS A 120 5.14 -11.09 6.14
C LYS A 120 4.07 -10.00 6.34
N HIS A 121 3.05 -10.30 7.15
CA HIS A 121 1.97 -9.37 7.48
C HIS A 121 2.48 -8.24 8.40
N LEU A 122 3.29 -8.55 9.41
CA LEU A 122 3.96 -7.52 10.24
C LEU A 122 4.88 -6.65 9.38
N SER A 123 5.61 -7.25 8.44
CA SER A 123 6.45 -6.53 7.48
C SER A 123 5.65 -5.56 6.62
N PHE A 124 4.49 -6.01 6.12
CA PHE A 124 3.55 -5.18 5.36
C PHE A 124 2.92 -4.06 6.21
N LYS A 125 2.47 -4.32 7.44
CA LYS A 125 1.95 -3.28 8.36
C LYS A 125 2.95 -2.12 8.53
N ARG A 126 4.22 -2.45 8.79
CA ARG A 126 5.31 -1.46 8.89
C ARG A 126 5.51 -0.68 7.58
N LEU A 127 5.38 -1.31 6.40
CA LEU A 127 5.40 -0.62 5.10
C LEU A 127 4.23 0.39 4.97
N GLN A 128 3.02 -0.01 5.34
CA GLN A 128 1.84 0.88 5.30
C GLN A 128 2.05 2.12 6.18
N ILE A 129 2.61 1.91 7.38
CA ILE A 129 2.94 2.99 8.33
C ILE A 129 3.96 3.97 7.73
N LEU A 130 5.01 3.46 7.11
CA LEU A 130 6.00 4.31 6.43
C LEU A 130 5.39 5.07 5.26
N HIS A 131 4.63 4.41 4.38
CA HIS A 131 3.93 5.08 3.28
C HIS A 131 3.02 6.21 3.79
N LYS A 132 2.27 5.97 4.87
CA LYS A 132 1.43 6.98 5.53
C LYS A 132 2.26 8.16 6.07
N ALA A 133 3.39 7.89 6.73
CA ALA A 133 4.29 8.92 7.24
C ALA A 133 4.86 9.79 6.10
N PHE A 134 5.45 9.18 5.06
CA PHE A 134 6.00 9.92 3.92
C PHE A 134 4.93 10.72 3.15
N ARG A 135 3.76 10.13 2.89
CA ARG A 135 2.66 10.83 2.18
C ARG A 135 2.17 12.06 2.95
N SER A 136 2.19 12.02 4.29
CA SER A 136 1.78 13.15 5.15
C SER A 136 2.74 14.34 5.14
N ILE A 137 4.03 14.11 4.83
CA ILE A 137 5.06 15.17 4.80
C ILE A 137 5.41 15.65 3.40
N THR A 138 5.13 14.86 2.35
CA THR A 138 5.46 15.18 0.95
C THR A 138 5.02 16.60 0.53
N PRO A 139 3.83 17.11 0.90
CA PRO A 139 3.40 18.47 0.53
C PRO A 139 4.20 19.61 1.17
N TYR A 140 5.08 19.31 2.14
CA TYR A 140 5.78 20.29 2.97
C TYR A 140 7.31 20.16 2.92
N LEU A 141 7.85 19.27 2.07
CA LEU A 141 9.28 18.97 2.01
C LEU A 141 10.13 20.24 1.74
N ASP A 142 9.66 21.12 0.87
CA ASP A 142 10.36 22.36 0.52
C ASP A 142 10.21 23.49 1.56
N GLN A 143 9.36 23.29 2.58
CA GLN A 143 8.95 24.32 3.55
C GLN A 143 9.48 24.09 4.97
N ILE A 144 10.04 22.91 5.25
CA ILE A 144 10.42 22.48 6.59
C ILE A 144 11.93 22.17 6.61
N SER A 145 12.64 22.59 7.65
CA SER A 145 14.05 22.23 7.84
C SER A 145 14.24 20.72 8.01
N SER A 146 15.35 20.17 7.53
CA SER A 146 15.59 18.71 7.53
C SER A 146 15.43 18.06 8.91
N GLY A 147 15.87 18.74 9.97
CA GLY A 147 15.67 18.29 11.36
C GLY A 147 14.19 18.20 11.78
N SER A 148 13.39 19.21 11.44
CA SER A 148 11.94 19.19 11.73
C SER A 148 11.17 18.19 10.87
N ILE A 149 11.64 17.88 9.65
CA ILE A 149 11.11 16.78 8.83
C ILE A 149 11.34 15.43 9.53
N LEU A 150 12.59 15.17 9.98
CA LEU A 150 12.99 13.92 10.64
C LEU A 150 12.11 13.60 11.86
N PHE A 151 11.91 14.56 12.76
CA PHE A 151 11.05 14.38 13.93
C PHE A 151 9.59 14.12 13.55
N LYS A 152 9.04 14.86 12.57
CA LYS A 152 7.64 14.69 12.14
C LYS A 152 7.39 13.30 11.54
N ILE A 153 8.35 12.75 10.78
CA ILE A 153 8.30 11.36 10.30
C ILE A 153 8.31 10.39 11.48
N ALA A 154 9.28 10.53 12.39
CA ALA A 154 9.45 9.61 13.53
C ALA A 154 8.21 9.57 14.43
N SER A 155 7.66 10.73 14.81
CA SER A 155 6.44 10.83 15.61
C SER A 155 5.25 10.11 14.97
N ILE A 156 5.08 10.22 13.65
CA ILE A 156 3.97 9.54 12.95
C ILE A 156 4.18 8.03 12.93
N ILE A 157 5.41 7.56 12.67
CA ILE A 157 5.69 6.12 12.65
C ILE A 157 5.48 5.51 14.03
N ILE A 158 6.01 6.12 15.10
CA ILE A 158 5.82 5.65 16.48
C ILE A 158 4.34 5.65 16.85
N THR A 159 3.61 6.73 16.54
CA THR A 159 2.17 6.83 16.83
C THR A 159 1.36 5.75 16.13
N GLU A 160 1.62 5.49 14.85
CA GLU A 160 0.88 4.47 14.09
C GLU A 160 1.29 3.04 14.44
N ALA A 161 2.58 2.78 14.66
CA ALA A 161 3.06 1.45 15.05
C ALA A 161 2.64 1.08 16.49
N SER A 162 2.52 2.05 17.41
CA SER A 162 2.04 1.82 18.79
C SER A 162 0.56 1.42 18.90
N LYS A 163 -0.15 1.27 17.79
CA LYS A 163 -1.50 0.70 17.73
C LYS A 163 -1.52 -0.83 17.70
N ASP A 164 -0.36 -1.45 17.53
CA ASP A 164 -0.18 -2.91 17.51
C ASP A 164 1.09 -3.27 18.30
N GLU A 165 0.93 -3.81 19.50
CA GLU A 165 2.02 -4.22 20.41
C GLU A 165 2.99 -5.25 19.77
N LYS A 166 2.63 -5.87 18.63
CA LYS A 166 3.54 -6.74 17.84
C LYS A 166 4.52 -5.95 16.97
N LEU A 167 4.38 -4.63 16.88
CA LEU A 167 5.24 -3.74 16.08
C LEU A 167 6.19 -2.91 16.94
N ILE A 168 5.72 -2.39 18.07
CA ILE A 168 6.51 -1.80 19.16
C ILE A 168 5.70 -1.92 20.45
N SER A 169 6.37 -2.21 21.56
CA SER A 169 5.72 -2.26 22.87
C SER A 169 5.43 -0.87 23.42
N SER A 170 4.54 -0.79 24.41
CA SER A 170 4.31 0.44 25.18
C SER A 170 5.59 1.02 25.82
N GLU A 171 6.52 0.17 26.31
CA GLU A 171 7.82 0.60 26.84
C GLU A 171 8.70 1.24 25.76
N GLN A 172 8.81 0.61 24.59
CA GLN A 172 9.58 1.14 23.47
C GLN A 172 9.00 2.45 22.95
N LYS A 173 7.67 2.57 22.92
CA LYS A 173 6.97 3.81 22.55
C LYS A 173 7.34 4.97 23.49
N GLU A 174 7.27 4.78 24.80
CA GLU A 174 7.63 5.82 25.78
C GLU A 174 9.09 6.25 25.62
N LYS A 175 10.00 5.28 25.48
CA LYS A 175 11.43 5.52 25.26
C LYS A 175 11.70 6.33 23.97
N LEU A 176 11.07 5.96 22.86
CA LEU A 176 11.23 6.62 21.57
C LEU A 176 10.63 8.03 21.54
N LEU A 177 9.52 8.27 22.24
CA LEU A 177 8.96 9.61 22.41
C LEU A 177 9.88 10.49 23.27
N GLY A 178 10.45 9.96 24.36
CA GLY A 178 11.45 10.68 25.17
C GLY A 178 12.67 11.12 24.37
N LEU A 179 13.17 10.28 23.45
CA LEU A 179 14.28 10.64 22.54
C LEU A 179 13.92 11.77 21.57
N ILE A 180 12.65 11.87 21.14
CA ILE A 180 12.15 12.98 20.31
C ILE A 180 12.08 14.27 21.12
N GLU A 181 11.49 14.22 22.32
CA GLU A 181 11.33 15.39 23.20
C GLU A 181 12.68 15.98 23.64
N GLN A 182 13.65 15.12 23.97
CA GLN A 182 15.01 15.51 24.33
C GLN A 182 15.87 15.95 23.12
N GLN A 183 15.33 15.85 21.90
CA GLN A 183 16.05 16.07 20.64
C GLN A 183 17.37 15.29 20.57
N ASP A 184 17.38 14.02 20.99
CA ASP A 184 18.63 13.26 21.15
C ASP A 184 19.47 13.22 19.87
N HIS A 185 20.74 13.64 19.98
CA HIS A 185 21.62 13.86 18.83
C HIS A 185 22.11 12.54 18.20
N GLN A 186 22.13 11.43 18.94
CA GLN A 186 22.43 10.12 18.38
C GLN A 186 21.23 9.59 17.59
N PHE A 187 20.02 9.71 18.14
CA PHE A 187 18.75 9.39 17.50
C PHE A 187 18.53 10.23 16.23
N GLN A 188 18.80 11.54 16.27
CA GLN A 188 18.77 12.41 15.08
C GLN A 188 19.70 11.90 13.96
N LYS A 189 20.98 11.60 14.27
CA LYS A 189 21.95 11.07 13.29
C LYS A 189 21.52 9.74 12.70
N VAL A 190 20.86 8.91 13.51
CA VAL A 190 20.33 7.60 13.12
C VAL A 190 19.14 7.76 12.16
N LEU A 191 18.17 8.61 12.50
CA LEU A 191 17.05 8.96 11.61
C LEU A 191 17.54 9.61 10.29
N GLN A 192 18.54 10.50 10.37
CA GLN A 192 19.10 11.18 9.20
C GLN A 192 19.74 10.19 8.23
N LYS A 193 20.60 9.28 8.72
CA LYS A 193 21.19 8.20 7.92
C LYS A 193 20.13 7.30 7.28
N CYS A 194 19.02 7.06 7.97
CA CYS A 194 17.88 6.35 7.38
C CYS A 194 17.31 7.12 6.18
N LEU A 195 16.92 8.40 6.31
CA LEU A 195 16.35 9.16 5.20
C LEU A 195 17.33 9.38 4.03
N GLU A 196 18.61 9.60 4.31
CA GLU A 196 19.65 9.76 3.28
C GLU A 196 19.85 8.48 2.43
N SER A 197 19.44 7.31 2.93
CA SER A 197 19.60 5.99 2.27
C SER A 197 18.54 5.69 1.20
N ASN A 198 18.13 6.71 0.42
CA ASN A 198 16.94 6.82 -0.45
C ASN A 198 15.71 7.40 0.26
N TYR A 199 15.53 8.72 0.10
CA TYR A 199 14.49 9.56 0.71
C TYR A 199 13.04 9.16 0.35
N PHE A 200 12.87 8.39 -0.72
CA PHE A 200 11.60 7.80 -1.13
C PHE A 200 11.82 6.31 -1.43
N PRO A 201 10.99 5.39 -0.90
CA PRO A 201 10.98 4.02 -1.37
C PRO A 201 10.56 3.99 -2.84
N SER A 202 11.41 3.47 -3.74
CA SER A 202 10.92 2.96 -5.01
C SER A 202 10.21 1.63 -4.71
N PHE A 203 8.88 1.61 -4.72
CA PHE A 203 8.08 0.44 -4.36
C PHE A 203 8.12 -0.69 -5.44
N THR A 204 9.05 -0.59 -6.39
CA THR A 204 9.28 -1.48 -7.53
C THR A 204 10.03 -2.77 -7.18
N SER A 205 10.53 -2.95 -5.96
CA SER A 205 11.15 -4.22 -5.55
C SER A 205 10.88 -4.57 -4.09
N ILE A 206 10.31 -5.76 -3.88
CA ILE A 206 10.11 -6.40 -2.56
C ILE A 206 11.43 -7.03 -2.02
N ASP A 207 12.59 -6.56 -2.48
CA ASP A 207 13.88 -6.96 -1.90
C ASP A 207 14.18 -6.14 -0.63
N TYR A 208 13.42 -6.40 0.43
CA TYR A 208 13.60 -5.77 1.75
C TYR A 208 14.96 -6.11 2.39
N LYS A 209 15.70 -7.11 1.88
CA LYS A 209 17.10 -7.37 2.28
C LYS A 209 18.08 -6.36 1.65
N LYS A 210 17.72 -5.70 0.55
CA LYS A 210 18.48 -4.60 -0.08
C LYS A 210 17.95 -3.22 0.29
N ASN A 211 16.70 -3.09 0.74
CA ASN A 211 16.17 -1.83 1.27
C ASN A 211 16.79 -1.50 2.64
N LYS A 212 17.91 -0.76 2.60
CA LYS A 212 18.65 -0.32 3.80
C LYS A 212 17.83 0.56 4.73
N PHE A 213 16.94 1.40 4.22
CA PHE A 213 16.10 2.27 5.05
C PHE A 213 15.26 1.45 6.03
N TYR A 214 14.49 0.49 5.52
CA TYR A 214 13.60 -0.33 6.34
C TYR A 214 14.37 -1.28 7.27
N SER A 215 15.38 -1.96 6.75
CA SER A 215 16.18 -2.91 7.55
C SER A 215 17.00 -2.23 8.65
N ASN A 216 17.42 -0.97 8.45
CA ASN A 216 17.98 -0.15 9.53
C ASN A 216 16.88 0.34 10.48
N PHE A 217 15.75 0.86 9.97
CA PHE A 217 14.67 1.38 10.80
C PHE A 217 14.09 0.34 11.76
N ILE A 218 13.87 -0.90 11.30
CA ILE A 218 13.43 -2.01 12.16
C ILE A 218 14.53 -2.48 13.13
N LYS A 219 15.82 -2.41 12.76
CA LYS A 219 16.90 -2.64 13.72
C LYS A 219 16.94 -1.58 14.82
N ILE A 220 16.73 -0.31 14.47
CA ILE A 220 16.69 0.80 15.45
C ILE A 220 15.52 0.62 16.42
N LEU A 221 14.36 0.15 15.94
CA LEU A 221 13.22 -0.24 16.78
C LEU A 221 13.41 -1.55 17.57
N ALA A 222 14.48 -2.32 17.32
CA ALA A 222 14.79 -3.56 18.02
C ALA A 222 16.06 -3.46 18.91
N GLU A 223 16.88 -2.44 18.69
CA GLU A 223 18.08 -2.11 19.48
C GLU A 223 17.78 -1.10 20.61
N TYR A 224 16.56 -0.55 20.65
CA TYR A 224 16.03 0.32 21.70
C TYR A 224 14.73 -0.23 22.29
#